data_AF-A0A6A0HE59-F1
#
_entry.id   AF-A0A6A0HE59-F1
#
_cell.length_a   1.000
_cell.length_b   1.000
_cell.length_c   1.000
_cell.angle_alpha   90.00
_cell.angle_beta   90.00
_cell.angle_gamma   90.00
#
_symmetry.space_group_name_H-M   'P 1'
#
loop_
_entity.id
_entity.type
_entity.pdbx_description
1 polymer ?
#
loop_
_entity_poly.entity_id
_entity_poly.type
_entity_poly.pdbx_seq_one_letter_code
_entity_poly.pdbx_strand_id
1 'polypeptide(L)'
;MAPTIKAVTPPATLGEAPFWEARHNCLLYVDIFEFEIHRYFPETGRHQVAKVEEGDSGASVSFVLPSADDPEVLFIGHGRNLAAVKWSPSDPDESTIRAVRLASVDQGKTTRFNDGKCDPQGRIWAGMMSSDGNFETKQSSLYRFSVDLVPTRMVGNVMLSNGLTWSADLKTFYYIDTGELRVDAFDYDDPSGDIKNDD
;
A
#
# COMPACT_ATOMS: atom_id res chain seq x y z
N MET A 1 -7.74 26.05 19.81
CA MET A 1 -6.85 26.56 18.74
C MET A 1 -7.28 25.89 17.44
N ALA A 2 -7.35 26.62 16.33
CA ALA A 2 -7.62 26.02 15.03
C ALA A 2 -6.41 25.18 14.58
N PRO A 3 -6.61 24.07 13.86
CA PRO A 3 -5.50 23.32 13.28
C PRO A 3 -4.74 24.19 12.27
N THR A 4 -3.42 24.04 12.22
CA THR A 4 -2.56 24.68 11.22
C THR A 4 -2.16 23.68 10.16
N ILE A 5 -2.24 24.06 8.89
CA ILE A 5 -1.79 23.24 7.75
C ILE A 5 -0.45 23.78 7.27
N LYS A 6 0.55 22.90 7.11
CA LYS A 6 1.90 23.25 6.66
C LYS A 6 2.33 22.27 5.57
N ALA A 7 2.81 22.81 4.44
CA ALA A 7 3.50 22.01 3.44
C ALA A 7 4.90 21.63 3.94
N VAL A 8 5.26 20.35 3.82
CA VAL A 8 6.50 19.77 4.36
C VAL A 8 7.45 19.23 3.28
N THR A 9 6.95 18.97 2.08
CA THR A 9 7.69 18.52 0.89
C THR A 9 7.18 19.25 -0.35
N PRO A 10 7.90 19.22 -1.49
CA PRO A 10 7.34 19.56 -2.79
C PRO A 10 6.12 18.68 -3.14
N PRO A 11 5.23 19.15 -4.04
CA PRO A 11 4.12 18.33 -4.52
C PRO A 11 4.61 17.08 -5.26
N ALA A 12 4.02 15.93 -4.95
CA ALA A 12 4.11 14.71 -5.73
C ALA A 12 3.10 14.73 -6.89
N THR A 13 3.36 13.99 -7.96
CA THR A 13 2.42 13.80 -9.08
C THR A 13 1.18 13.07 -8.59
N LEU A 14 1.34 11.93 -7.88
CA LEU A 14 0.27 11.27 -7.13
C LEU A 14 0.81 10.68 -5.82
N GLY A 15 0.91 11.54 -4.80
CA GLY A 15 1.35 11.17 -3.45
C GLY A 15 0.31 10.34 -2.72
N GLU A 16 0.66 9.13 -2.29
CA GLU A 16 -0.28 8.15 -1.73
C GLU A 16 0.34 7.29 -0.60
N ALA A 17 -0.53 6.52 0.06
CA ALA A 17 -0.20 5.50 1.06
C ALA A 17 0.80 5.97 2.16
N PRO A 18 0.48 7.06 2.90
CA PRO A 18 1.34 7.53 3.97
C PRO A 18 1.43 6.51 5.12
N PHE A 19 2.65 6.21 5.55
CA PHE A 19 2.96 5.31 6.65
C PHE A 19 3.93 5.99 7.63
N TRP A 20 3.56 6.05 8.91
CA TRP A 20 4.48 6.54 9.95
C TRP A 20 5.40 5.41 10.43
N GLU A 21 6.68 5.50 10.08
CA GLU A 21 7.71 4.55 10.52
C GLU A 21 8.37 5.08 11.81
N ALA A 22 7.99 4.47 12.92
CA ALA A 22 8.33 4.96 14.26
C ALA A 22 9.79 4.73 14.66
N ARG A 23 10.51 3.76 14.08
CA ARG A 23 11.89 3.45 14.48
C ARG A 23 12.85 4.59 14.13
N HIS A 24 12.61 5.26 13.01
CA HIS A 24 13.41 6.41 12.55
C HIS A 24 12.66 7.74 12.61
N ASN A 25 11.45 7.76 13.20
CA ASN A 25 10.58 8.95 13.27
C ASN A 25 10.41 9.62 11.90
N CYS A 26 10.01 8.84 10.90
CA CYS A 26 9.87 9.32 9.55
C CYS A 26 8.53 8.95 8.93
N LEU A 27 8.06 9.78 8.00
CA LEU A 27 6.92 9.48 7.16
C LEU A 27 7.43 8.83 5.88
N LEU A 28 6.95 7.62 5.61
CA LEU A 28 7.06 6.98 4.30
C LEU A 28 5.79 7.29 3.50
N TYR A 29 5.91 7.46 2.19
CA TYR A 29 4.79 7.53 1.25
C TYR A 29 5.31 7.24 -0.16
N VAL A 30 4.43 7.14 -1.14
CA VAL A 30 4.82 6.85 -2.53
C VAL A 30 4.38 7.96 -3.48
N ASP A 31 5.04 8.07 -4.63
CA ASP A 31 4.47 8.71 -5.81
C ASP A 31 4.21 7.64 -6.87
N ILE A 32 2.92 7.37 -7.11
CA ILE A 32 2.47 6.24 -7.92
C ILE A 32 2.96 6.35 -9.37
N PHE A 33 2.87 7.55 -9.93
CA PHE A 33 3.18 7.78 -11.34
C PHE A 33 4.67 8.03 -11.60
N GLU A 34 5.40 8.43 -10.56
CA GLU A 34 6.85 8.56 -10.63
C GLU A 34 7.59 7.28 -10.19
N PHE A 35 6.92 6.20 -9.77
CA PHE A 35 7.61 4.99 -9.30
C PHE A 35 8.55 5.25 -8.12
N GLU A 36 8.17 6.18 -7.24
CA GLU A 36 9.05 6.67 -6.17
C GLU A 36 8.53 6.27 -4.79
N ILE A 37 9.47 5.92 -3.90
CA ILE A 37 9.25 5.83 -2.47
C ILE A 37 9.90 7.05 -1.84
N HIS A 38 9.15 7.76 -1.00
CA HIS A 38 9.63 8.93 -0.29
C HIS A 38 9.78 8.63 1.20
N ARG A 39 10.77 9.26 1.82
CA ARG A 39 10.98 9.28 3.27
C ARG A 39 11.20 10.71 3.74
N TYR A 40 10.33 11.20 4.62
CA TYR A 40 10.44 12.54 5.19
C TYR A 40 10.72 12.47 6.70
N PHE A 41 11.75 13.19 7.16
CA PHE A 41 12.14 13.27 8.57
C PHE A 41 11.66 14.62 9.15
N PRO A 42 10.56 14.66 9.94
CA PRO A 42 9.99 15.93 10.40
C PRO A 42 10.92 16.75 11.30
N GLU A 43 11.80 16.10 12.05
CA GLU A 43 12.72 16.77 12.97
C GLU A 43 13.78 17.62 12.25
N THR A 44 14.27 17.14 11.11
CA THR A 44 15.37 17.79 10.35
C THR A 44 14.88 18.46 9.08
N GLY A 45 13.70 18.12 8.59
CA GLY A 45 13.20 18.50 7.28
C GLY A 45 13.88 17.76 6.12
N ARG A 46 14.75 16.77 6.40
CA ARG A 46 15.39 15.94 5.38
C ARG A 46 14.32 15.14 4.64
N HIS A 47 14.45 15.07 3.32
CA HIS A 47 13.57 14.32 2.43
C HIS A 47 14.44 13.44 1.54
N GLN A 48 14.17 12.14 1.54
CA GLN A 48 14.82 11.19 0.64
C GLN A 48 13.80 10.64 -0.35
N VAL A 49 14.29 10.32 -1.54
CA VAL A 49 13.52 9.75 -2.65
C VAL A 49 14.29 8.57 -3.22
N ALA A 50 13.63 7.43 -3.33
CA ALA A 50 14.14 6.27 -4.02
C ALA A 50 13.27 5.96 -5.24
N LYS A 51 13.87 6.06 -6.44
CA LYS A 51 13.28 5.62 -7.70
C LYS A 51 13.35 4.10 -7.77
N VAL A 52 12.21 3.44 -7.87
CA VAL A 52 12.15 1.99 -8.10
C VAL A 52 12.28 1.72 -9.59
N GLU A 53 13.19 0.82 -9.97
CA GLU A 53 13.31 0.38 -11.35
C GLU A 53 12.00 -0.27 -11.83
N GLU A 54 11.45 0.19 -12.96
CA GLU A 54 10.17 -0.28 -13.52
C GLU A 54 10.14 -1.80 -13.80
N GLY A 55 11.31 -2.37 -14.12
CA GLY A 55 11.49 -3.78 -14.48
C GLY A 55 10.61 -4.22 -15.65
N ASP A 56 10.35 -5.53 -15.75
CA ASP A 56 9.48 -6.11 -16.80
C ASP A 56 7.98 -5.82 -16.57
N SER A 57 7.63 -5.20 -15.44
CA SER A 57 6.25 -4.99 -15.00
C SER A 57 5.66 -3.64 -15.42
N GLY A 58 6.48 -2.70 -15.93
CA GLY A 58 6.06 -1.35 -16.34
C GLY A 58 5.27 -0.62 -15.25
N ALA A 59 5.66 -0.83 -13.99
CA ALA A 59 4.71 -0.89 -12.90
C ALA A 59 4.85 0.27 -11.91
N SER A 60 3.72 0.90 -11.60
CA SER A 60 3.56 1.89 -10.52
C SER A 60 4.03 1.37 -9.16
N VAL A 61 4.41 2.27 -8.26
CA VAL A 61 4.65 1.98 -6.83
C VAL A 61 3.49 2.54 -6.00
N SER A 62 2.59 1.68 -5.50
CA SER A 62 1.29 2.14 -5.00
C SER A 62 1.13 2.20 -3.49
N PHE A 63 1.95 1.47 -2.73
CA PHE A 63 2.04 1.57 -1.28
C PHE A 63 3.44 1.20 -0.79
N VAL A 64 3.76 1.56 0.46
CA VAL A 64 5.01 1.20 1.13
C VAL A 64 4.74 0.80 2.58
N LEU A 65 5.23 -0.37 2.98
CA LEU A 65 5.05 -0.95 4.31
C LEU A 65 6.40 -1.44 4.84
N PRO A 66 6.91 -0.92 5.97
CA PRO A 66 8.18 -1.38 6.52
C PRO A 66 8.06 -2.78 7.11
N SER A 67 9.12 -3.58 6.98
CA SER A 67 9.19 -4.90 7.59
C SER A 67 9.28 -4.79 9.12
N ALA A 68 8.56 -5.68 9.80
CA ALA A 68 8.65 -5.83 11.24
C ALA A 68 10.02 -6.39 11.68
N ASP A 69 10.68 -7.19 10.86
CA ASP A 69 11.90 -7.91 11.24
C ASP A 69 13.19 -7.22 10.77
N ASP A 70 13.14 -6.46 9.67
CA ASP A 70 14.30 -5.78 9.11
C ASP A 70 13.96 -4.31 8.78
N PRO A 71 14.57 -3.33 9.48
CA PRO A 71 14.28 -1.91 9.26
C PRO A 71 14.70 -1.38 7.87
N GLU A 72 15.51 -2.12 7.12
CA GLU A 72 15.95 -1.72 5.77
C GLU A 72 15.09 -2.36 4.67
N VAL A 73 14.19 -3.30 5.01
CA VAL A 73 13.30 -3.96 4.05
C VAL A 73 11.94 -3.28 4.05
N LEU A 74 11.49 -2.89 2.86
CA LEU A 74 10.16 -2.33 2.63
C LEU A 74 9.39 -3.23 1.66
N PHE A 75 8.14 -3.52 1.98
CA PHE A 75 7.19 -4.14 1.08
C PHE A 75 6.43 -3.08 0.29
N ILE A 76 6.30 -3.29 -1.01
CA ILE A 76 5.65 -2.35 -1.92
C ILE A 76 4.67 -3.05 -2.86
N GLY A 77 3.65 -2.31 -3.28
CA GLY A 77 2.84 -2.66 -4.44
C GLY A 77 3.55 -2.20 -5.70
N HIS A 78 4.08 -3.13 -6.50
CA HIS A 78 4.76 -2.85 -7.76
C HIS A 78 3.93 -3.42 -8.93
N GLY A 79 2.99 -2.62 -9.43
CA GLY A 79 2.02 -3.06 -10.43
C GLY A 79 1.11 -4.13 -9.84
N ARG A 80 1.13 -5.37 -10.36
CA ARG A 80 0.38 -6.51 -9.79
C ARG A 80 1.18 -7.35 -8.79
N ASN A 81 2.39 -6.93 -8.48
CA ASN A 81 3.32 -7.70 -7.68
C ASN A 81 3.40 -7.12 -6.27
N LEU A 82 3.27 -7.99 -5.27
CA LEU A 82 3.84 -7.69 -3.97
C LEU A 82 5.34 -7.89 -4.11
N ALA A 83 6.12 -6.86 -3.80
CA ALA A 83 7.56 -6.88 -3.92
C ALA A 83 8.24 -6.37 -2.64
N ALA A 84 9.51 -6.72 -2.47
CA ALA A 84 10.38 -6.11 -1.47
C ALA A 84 11.46 -5.26 -2.13
N VAL A 85 11.84 -4.19 -1.46
CA VAL A 85 13.05 -3.42 -1.75
C VAL A 85 13.89 -3.31 -0.50
N LYS A 86 15.20 -3.11 -0.67
CA LYS A 86 16.11 -2.76 0.40
C LYS A 86 16.49 -1.29 0.27
N TRP A 87 16.23 -0.49 1.30
CA TRP A 87 16.53 0.95 1.31
C TRP A 87 16.67 1.49 2.73
N SER A 88 17.87 1.98 3.07
CA SER A 88 18.25 2.40 4.42
C SER A 88 18.08 3.90 4.64
N PRO A 89 17.75 4.37 5.86
CA PRO A 89 17.84 5.79 6.24
C PRO A 89 19.22 6.41 6.06
N SER A 90 20.29 5.61 6.05
CA SER A 90 21.65 6.08 5.80
C SER A 90 22.01 6.21 4.32
N ASP A 91 21.15 5.75 3.41
CA ASP A 91 21.37 5.90 1.98
C ASP A 91 21.34 7.39 1.56
N PRO A 92 21.87 7.73 0.36
CA PRO A 92 21.77 9.08 -0.18
C PRO A 92 20.33 9.59 -0.28
N ASP A 93 20.16 10.90 -0.34
CA ASP A 93 18.83 11.53 -0.46
C ASP A 93 18.14 11.19 -1.78
N GLU A 94 18.90 10.89 -2.82
CA GLU A 94 18.40 10.39 -4.10
C GLU A 94 19.03 9.03 -4.39
N SER A 95 18.21 8.02 -4.65
CA SER A 95 18.67 6.65 -4.92
C SER A 95 17.85 5.99 -6.03
N THR A 96 18.47 5.03 -6.74
CA THR A 96 17.76 4.08 -7.60
C THR A 96 17.86 2.70 -6.97
N ILE A 97 16.73 2.03 -6.82
CA ILE A 97 16.63 0.73 -6.14
C ILE A 97 15.86 -0.28 -6.99
N ARG A 98 16.18 -1.56 -6.82
CA ARG A 98 15.55 -2.65 -7.55
C ARG A 98 14.59 -3.43 -6.65
N ALA A 99 13.38 -3.66 -7.13
CA ALA A 99 12.39 -4.48 -6.47
C ALA A 99 12.59 -5.98 -6.75
N VAL A 100 12.39 -6.80 -5.71
CA VAL A 100 12.32 -8.26 -5.80
C VAL A 100 10.87 -8.68 -5.65
N ARG A 101 10.33 -9.31 -6.69
CA ARG A 101 8.96 -9.83 -6.67
C ARG A 101 8.84 -11.00 -5.68
N LEU A 102 7.82 -10.94 -4.81
CA LEU A 102 7.51 -11.97 -3.82
C LEU A 102 6.26 -12.76 -4.20
N ALA A 103 5.22 -12.07 -4.65
CA ALA A 103 3.97 -12.67 -5.10
C ALA A 103 3.32 -11.83 -6.21
N SER A 104 2.39 -12.44 -6.95
CA SER A 104 1.59 -11.75 -7.96
C SER A 104 0.13 -12.15 -7.83
N VAL A 105 -0.77 -11.21 -8.09
CA VAL A 105 -2.23 -11.44 -8.15
C VAL A 105 -2.79 -11.03 -9.50
N ASP A 106 -4.07 -11.32 -9.76
CA ASP A 106 -4.77 -10.92 -10.99
C ASP A 106 -4.04 -11.27 -12.29
N GLN A 107 -3.49 -12.49 -12.38
CA GLN A 107 -2.83 -12.98 -13.60
C GLN A 107 -3.75 -12.88 -14.81
N GLY A 108 -3.22 -12.37 -15.92
CA GLY A 108 -3.95 -12.19 -17.18
C GLY A 108 -4.88 -10.98 -17.24
N LYS A 109 -5.03 -10.20 -16.15
CA LYS A 109 -5.82 -8.95 -16.15
C LYS A 109 -4.94 -7.71 -16.32
N THR A 110 -5.55 -6.62 -16.78
CA THR A 110 -4.91 -5.28 -16.86
C THR A 110 -5.20 -4.50 -15.57
N THR A 111 -4.61 -4.93 -14.47
CA THR A 111 -4.80 -4.31 -13.15
C THR A 111 -3.46 -3.92 -12.51
N ARG A 112 -3.52 -3.10 -11.46
CA ARG A 112 -2.41 -2.79 -10.54
C ARG A 112 -2.93 -2.69 -9.11
N PHE A 113 -2.06 -2.84 -8.13
CA PHE A 113 -2.35 -2.42 -6.77
C PHE A 113 -2.65 -0.92 -6.73
N ASN A 114 -3.51 -0.54 -5.79
CA ASN A 114 -3.77 0.86 -5.46
C ASN A 114 -3.38 1.11 -4.00
N ASP A 115 -4.28 0.90 -3.03
CA ASP A 115 -3.96 1.07 -1.61
C ASP A 115 -3.59 -0.25 -0.93
N GLY A 116 -2.82 -0.17 0.15
CA GLY A 116 -2.42 -1.31 0.96
C GLY A 116 -1.99 -0.92 2.37
N LYS A 117 -2.31 -1.78 3.35
CA LYS A 117 -1.98 -1.62 4.76
C LYS A 117 -1.82 -2.96 5.45
N CYS A 118 -1.00 -3.02 6.51
CA CYS A 118 -0.97 -4.18 7.37
C CYS A 118 -2.15 -4.19 8.34
N ASP A 119 -2.73 -5.36 8.56
CA ASP A 119 -3.66 -5.55 9.67
C ASP A 119 -2.94 -5.62 11.03
N PRO A 120 -3.67 -5.66 12.15
CA PRO A 120 -3.09 -5.68 13.48
C PRO A 120 -2.15 -6.87 13.77
N GLN A 121 -2.24 -7.94 12.99
CA GLN A 121 -1.36 -9.12 13.07
C GLN A 121 -0.19 -9.06 12.08
N GLY A 122 -0.02 -7.95 11.36
CA GLY A 122 1.06 -7.74 10.42
C GLY A 122 0.84 -8.37 9.04
N ARG A 123 -0.37 -8.87 8.73
CA ARG A 123 -0.68 -9.39 7.39
C ARG A 123 -0.88 -8.23 6.43
N ILE A 124 -0.31 -8.31 5.24
CA ILE A 124 -0.49 -7.28 4.22
C ILE A 124 -1.87 -7.45 3.59
N TRP A 125 -2.66 -6.37 3.57
CA TRP A 125 -3.88 -6.25 2.79
C TRP A 125 -3.63 -5.23 1.70
N ALA A 126 -3.92 -5.59 0.45
CA ALA A 126 -3.72 -4.71 -0.69
C ALA A 126 -4.75 -5.02 -1.77
N GLY A 127 -5.34 -3.98 -2.32
CA GLY A 127 -6.37 -4.15 -3.31
C GLY A 127 -6.03 -3.52 -4.65
N MET A 128 -6.72 -4.03 -5.66
CA MET A 128 -6.41 -3.81 -7.06
C MET A 128 -7.35 -2.77 -7.67
N MET A 129 -6.93 -2.20 -8.79
CA MET A 129 -7.74 -1.39 -9.68
C MET A 129 -7.37 -1.66 -11.14
N SER A 130 -8.24 -1.28 -12.08
CA SER A 130 -7.93 -1.33 -13.52
C SER A 130 -6.82 -0.33 -13.86
N SER A 131 -5.78 -0.79 -14.57
CA SER A 131 -4.66 0.09 -14.98
C SER A 131 -4.98 0.94 -16.21
N ASP A 132 -5.97 0.53 -17.00
CA ASP A 132 -6.44 1.22 -18.21
C ASP A 132 -7.60 2.20 -17.95
N GLY A 133 -8.01 2.36 -16.68
CA GLY A 133 -9.14 3.21 -16.29
C GLY A 133 -10.52 2.62 -16.58
N ASN A 134 -10.62 1.37 -17.06
CA ASN A 134 -11.90 0.71 -17.31
C ASN A 134 -12.49 0.09 -16.02
N PHE A 135 -13.14 0.96 -15.24
CA PHE A 135 -13.71 0.64 -13.94
C PHE A 135 -15.05 -0.11 -14.00
N GLU A 136 -15.77 -0.03 -15.13
CA GLU A 136 -17.11 -0.61 -15.31
C GLU A 136 -17.13 -2.15 -15.18
N THR A 137 -16.02 -2.79 -15.52
CA THR A 137 -15.91 -4.27 -15.48
C THR A 137 -15.81 -4.82 -14.06
N LYS A 138 -15.53 -3.98 -13.06
CA LYS A 138 -15.26 -4.37 -11.67
C LYS A 138 -14.34 -5.61 -11.56
N GLN A 139 -13.35 -5.69 -12.45
CA GLN A 139 -12.51 -6.90 -12.57
C GLN A 139 -11.51 -7.09 -11.42
N SER A 140 -11.41 -6.13 -10.50
CA SER A 140 -10.40 -6.07 -9.45
C SER A 140 -10.85 -6.76 -8.17
N SER A 141 -9.94 -6.91 -7.22
CA SER A 141 -10.21 -7.56 -5.93
C SER A 141 -9.33 -6.99 -4.82
N LEU A 142 -9.76 -7.16 -3.58
CA LEU A 142 -8.96 -6.98 -2.37
C LEU A 142 -8.33 -8.31 -1.98
N TYR A 143 -7.03 -8.30 -1.67
CA TYR A 143 -6.28 -9.47 -1.24
C TYR A 143 -5.69 -9.29 0.15
N ARG A 144 -5.63 -10.38 0.91
CA ARG A 144 -4.83 -10.53 2.12
C ARG A 144 -3.69 -11.50 1.84
N PHE A 145 -2.48 -11.16 2.23
CA PHE A 145 -1.32 -12.03 2.15
C PHE A 145 -1.08 -12.69 3.51
N SER A 146 -0.87 -14.01 3.53
CA SER A 146 -0.40 -14.69 4.74
C SER A 146 1.03 -14.24 5.11
N VAL A 147 1.52 -14.68 6.27
CA VAL A 147 2.92 -14.48 6.67
C VAL A 147 3.92 -15.08 5.67
N ASP A 148 3.52 -16.15 4.99
CA ASP A 148 4.27 -16.78 3.89
C ASP A 148 4.03 -16.10 2.52
N LEU A 149 3.39 -14.92 2.52
CA LEU A 149 3.08 -14.11 1.35
C LEU A 149 2.18 -14.78 0.31
N VAL A 150 1.34 -15.72 0.76
CA VAL A 150 0.34 -16.37 -0.11
C VAL A 150 -0.91 -15.50 -0.16
N PRO A 151 -1.35 -15.04 -1.35
CA PRO A 151 -2.54 -14.20 -1.47
C PRO A 151 -3.83 -15.01 -1.32
N THR A 152 -4.76 -14.46 -0.55
CA THR A 152 -6.16 -14.90 -0.44
C THR A 152 -7.06 -13.75 -0.89
N ARG A 153 -8.00 -14.03 -1.79
CA ARG A 153 -8.98 -13.02 -2.23
C ARG A 153 -10.03 -12.83 -1.13
N MET A 154 -10.17 -11.60 -0.64
CA MET A 154 -11.09 -11.26 0.46
C MET A 154 -12.38 -10.61 -0.06
N VAL A 155 -12.26 -9.70 -1.03
CA VAL A 155 -13.40 -9.04 -1.69
C VAL A 155 -13.20 -9.10 -3.20
N GLY A 156 -14.23 -9.53 -3.94
CA GLY A 156 -14.26 -9.50 -5.41
C GLY A 156 -15.11 -8.36 -5.95
N ASN A 157 -15.20 -8.22 -7.27
CA ASN A 157 -16.00 -7.19 -7.94
C ASN A 157 -15.67 -5.77 -7.49
N VAL A 158 -14.40 -5.47 -7.30
CA VAL A 158 -13.92 -4.16 -6.87
C VAL A 158 -13.72 -3.26 -8.09
N MET A 159 -14.21 -2.03 -8.01
CA MET A 159 -14.01 -0.99 -9.01
C MET A 159 -12.65 -0.31 -8.84
N LEU A 160 -12.42 0.31 -7.68
CA LEU A 160 -11.22 1.07 -7.35
C LEU A 160 -10.91 0.93 -5.85
N SER A 161 -10.10 -0.09 -5.53
CA SER A 161 -9.71 -0.37 -4.15
C SER A 161 -8.96 0.80 -3.52
N ASN A 162 -9.33 1.17 -2.29
CA ASN A 162 -8.77 2.32 -1.61
C ASN A 162 -8.74 2.08 -0.08
N GLY A 163 -8.81 3.17 0.69
CA GLY A 163 -8.67 3.21 2.15
C GLY A 163 -9.24 2.02 2.91
N LEU A 164 -8.41 1.47 3.79
CA LEU A 164 -8.76 0.35 4.67
C LEU A 164 -8.24 0.55 6.09
N THR A 165 -8.99 0.08 7.09
CA THR A 165 -8.59 0.14 8.51
C THR A 165 -9.37 -0.85 9.37
N TRP A 166 -8.97 -1.03 10.63
CA TRP A 166 -9.64 -1.89 11.60
C TRP A 166 -10.12 -1.08 12.80
N SER A 167 -11.17 -1.58 13.47
CA SER A 167 -11.60 -1.06 14.76
C SER A 167 -10.59 -1.39 15.86
N ALA A 168 -10.54 -0.56 16.90
CA ALA A 168 -9.61 -0.74 18.00
C ALA A 168 -9.86 -2.01 18.83
N ASP A 169 -11.08 -2.56 18.79
CA ASP A 169 -11.45 -3.81 19.46
C ASP A 169 -11.24 -5.05 18.57
N LEU A 170 -10.67 -4.87 17.37
CA LEU A 170 -10.31 -5.93 16.43
C LEU A 170 -11.49 -6.78 15.95
N LYS A 171 -12.68 -6.17 15.86
CA LYS A 171 -13.91 -6.87 15.42
C LYS A 171 -14.47 -6.37 14.11
N THR A 172 -14.01 -5.21 13.63
CA THR A 172 -14.54 -4.62 12.41
C THR A 172 -13.39 -4.25 11.48
N PHE A 173 -13.51 -4.68 10.24
CA PHE A 173 -12.69 -4.21 9.13
C PHE A 173 -13.50 -3.19 8.32
N TYR A 174 -12.92 -2.02 8.06
CA TYR A 174 -13.50 -0.97 7.23
C TYR A 174 -12.77 -0.88 5.91
N TYR A 175 -13.51 -0.73 4.83
CA TYR A 175 -12.95 -0.72 3.48
C TYR A 175 -13.71 0.23 2.55
N ILE A 176 -12.97 0.83 1.63
CA ILE A 176 -13.49 1.72 0.61
C ILE A 176 -13.18 1.13 -0.77
N ASP A 177 -14.25 0.84 -1.51
CA ASP A 177 -14.22 0.87 -2.96
C ASP A 177 -14.67 2.27 -3.41
N THR A 178 -13.77 3.04 -4.00
CA THR A 178 -14.03 4.46 -4.35
C THR A 178 -15.25 4.60 -5.24
N GLY A 179 -15.49 3.63 -6.13
CA GLY A 179 -16.63 3.62 -7.04
C GLY A 179 -17.99 3.51 -6.35
N GLU A 180 -18.01 3.00 -5.12
CA GLU A 180 -19.22 2.77 -4.34
C GLU A 180 -19.62 3.98 -3.49
N LEU A 181 -18.75 5.00 -3.38
CA LEU A 181 -19.00 6.26 -2.66
C LEU A 181 -19.48 6.08 -1.21
N ARG A 182 -19.03 5.00 -0.54
CA ARG A 182 -19.34 4.69 0.85
C ARG A 182 -18.15 4.02 1.54
N VAL A 183 -18.25 3.91 2.86
CA VAL A 183 -17.35 3.08 3.68
C VAL A 183 -18.13 1.84 4.07
N ASP A 184 -17.63 0.68 3.67
CA ASP A 184 -18.19 -0.61 4.06
C ASP A 184 -17.52 -1.10 5.35
N ALA A 185 -18.26 -1.87 6.14
CA ALA A 185 -17.79 -2.49 7.38
C ALA A 185 -18.09 -3.99 7.35
N PHE A 186 -17.12 -4.78 7.75
CA PHE A 186 -17.18 -6.24 7.78
C PHE A 186 -16.87 -6.72 9.20
N ASP A 187 -17.51 -7.81 9.63
CA ASP A 187 -17.07 -8.55 10.81
C ASP A 187 -15.66 -9.09 10.53
N TYR A 188 -14.73 -8.87 11.45
CA TYR A 188 -13.33 -9.27 11.34
C TYR A 188 -12.97 -10.25 12.45
N ASP A 189 -12.40 -11.38 12.07
CA ASP A 189 -11.81 -12.34 13.00
C ASP A 189 -10.29 -12.14 13.03
N ASP A 190 -9.78 -11.50 14.07
CA ASP A 190 -8.35 -11.17 14.18
C ASP A 190 -7.39 -12.38 14.05
N PRO A 191 -7.63 -13.53 14.72
CA PRO A 191 -6.74 -14.67 14.60
C PRO A 191 -6.60 -15.19 13.16
N SER A 192 -7.71 -15.41 12.43
CA SER A 192 -7.66 -15.91 11.05
C SER A 192 -7.41 -14.83 10.01
N GLY A 193 -7.82 -13.60 10.32
CA GLY A 193 -7.85 -12.45 9.41
C GLY A 193 -9.01 -12.53 8.43
N ASP A 194 -9.98 -13.41 8.65
CA ASP A 194 -11.12 -13.54 7.77
C ASP A 194 -12.11 -12.41 8.03
N ILE A 195 -12.83 -12.04 6.97
CA ILE A 195 -13.92 -11.07 7.02
C ILE A 195 -15.23 -11.74 6.62
N LYS A 196 -16.33 -11.29 7.22
CA LYS A 196 -17.69 -11.74 6.88
C LYS A 196 -18.61 -10.54 6.74
N ASN A 197 -19.56 -10.66 5.82
CA ASN A 197 -20.78 -9.86 5.82
C ASN A 197 -21.95 -10.79 6.14
N ASP A 198 -22.93 -10.26 6.87
CA ASP A 198 -24.26 -10.85 6.98
C ASP A 198 -24.98 -10.61 5.64
N ASP A 199 -24.77 -11.49 4.67
CA ASP A 199 -25.65 -11.63 3.49
C ASP A 199 -26.72 -12.72 3.74
#